data_AF-A0A4Y9VTI8-F1
#
_entry.id   AF-A0A4Y9VTI8-F1
#
_cell.length_a   1.000
_cell.length_b   1.000
_cell.length_c   1.000
_cell.angle_alpha   90.00
_cell.angle_beta   90.00
_cell.angle_gamma   90.00
#
_symmetry.space_group_name_H-M   'P 1'
#
loop_
_entity.id
_entity.type
_entity.pdbx_description
1 polymer ?
#
loop_
_entity_poly.entity_id
_entity_poly.type
_entity_poly.pdbx_seq_one_letter_code
_entity_poly.pdbx_strand_id
1 'polypeptide(L)'
;MLQLFFNKINLKPATLAVLIQAVAFSFVLSLDSIFQAQSLYVADIASNRLPLYLTLMQAGFAVCLAYVANMAKWWRWIHFFFPVSVWVMSQWQISNTFYLIGFLLSLSLYWTTFRTQVPFYPSMPIVWQQVLTLIPQYQSMRIIDIGSGLGDMSMHIAEKRPDCFVDGVEVAPLPWLVSVVRSRLKSSKVNFRLGDYHALDFANYDLVFAYLSPAAMTGLWQKAQAQMRPGALLVSYEFEINGVEPTQLIPLGDHKKMLYVWKI
;
A
#
# COMPACT_ATOMS: atom_id res chain seq x y z
N MET A 1 -20.87 -2.89 25.50
CA MET A 1 -21.17 -4.24 24.93
C MET A 1 -20.80 -4.34 23.45
N LEU A 2 -21.29 -3.46 22.56
CA LEU A 2 -20.96 -3.47 21.13
C LEU A 2 -19.48 -3.22 20.79
N GLN A 3 -18.81 -2.27 21.46
CA GLN A 3 -17.37 -2.02 21.24
C GLN A 3 -16.50 -3.25 21.57
N LEU A 4 -16.89 -4.02 22.60
CA LEU A 4 -16.20 -5.25 22.97
C LEU A 4 -16.36 -6.37 21.93
N PHE A 5 -17.49 -6.37 21.20
CA PHE A 5 -17.72 -7.30 20.09
C PHE A 5 -16.83 -6.96 18.89
N PHE A 6 -16.76 -5.68 18.49
CA PHE A 6 -15.89 -5.26 17.39
C PHE A 6 -14.40 -5.43 17.70
N ASN A 7 -13.96 -5.22 18.95
CA ASN A 7 -12.58 -5.50 19.35
C ASN A 7 -12.21 -7.00 19.26
N LYS A 8 -13.18 -7.92 19.27
CA LYS A 8 -12.94 -9.36 19.06
C LYS A 8 -12.85 -9.74 17.58
N ILE A 9 -13.36 -8.90 16.69
CA ILE A 9 -13.35 -9.14 15.25
C ILE A 9 -12.02 -8.60 14.69
N ASN A 10 -11.07 -9.51 14.41
CA ASN A 10 -9.78 -9.16 13.84
C ASN A 10 -9.86 -8.95 12.31
N LEU A 11 -10.68 -7.99 11.88
CA LEU A 11 -10.78 -7.60 10.48
C LEU A 11 -9.78 -6.48 10.17
N LYS A 12 -9.19 -6.53 8.97
CA LYS A 12 -8.38 -5.41 8.47
C LYS A 12 -9.28 -4.17 8.32
N PRO A 13 -8.77 -2.96 8.61
CA PRO A 13 -9.59 -1.75 8.61
C PRO A 13 -10.37 -1.51 7.31
N ALA A 14 -9.77 -1.79 6.14
CA ALA A 14 -10.44 -1.65 4.86
C ALA A 14 -11.62 -2.63 4.69
N THR A 15 -11.47 -3.88 5.14
CA THR A 15 -12.55 -4.87 5.10
C THR A 15 -13.71 -4.46 5.99
N LEU A 16 -13.41 -3.97 7.20
CA LEU A 16 -14.42 -3.45 8.11
C LEU A 16 -15.14 -2.22 7.54
N ALA A 17 -14.41 -1.31 6.88
CA ALA A 17 -14.98 -0.13 6.23
C ALA A 17 -16.01 -0.49 5.15
N VAL A 18 -15.71 -1.49 4.31
CA VAL A 18 -16.64 -1.97 3.27
C VAL A 18 -17.91 -2.54 3.90
N LEU A 19 -17.77 -3.36 4.95
CA LEU A 19 -18.93 -3.92 5.67
C LEU A 19 -19.79 -2.83 6.29
N ILE A 20 -19.18 -1.82 6.92
CA ILE A 20 -19.90 -0.69 7.50
C ILE A 20 -20.69 0.06 6.42
N GLN A 21 -20.08 0.35 5.26
CA GLN A 21 -20.77 1.02 4.16
C GLN A 21 -21.91 0.16 3.60
N ALA A 22 -21.70 -1.15 3.44
CA ALA A 22 -22.74 -2.07 2.96
C ALA A 22 -23.94 -2.11 3.92
N VAL A 23 -23.68 -2.26 5.22
CA VAL A 23 -24.74 -2.24 6.25
C VAL A 23 -25.46 -0.89 6.24
N ALA A 24 -24.74 0.21 6.12
CA ALA A 24 -25.34 1.53 6.11
C ALA A 24 -26.22 1.77 4.88
N PHE A 25 -25.76 1.32 3.72
CA PHE A 25 -26.51 1.39 2.47
C PHE A 25 -27.78 0.54 2.53
N SER A 26 -27.69 -0.72 2.98
CA SER A 26 -28.85 -1.60 3.14
C SER A 26 -29.88 -1.05 4.12
N PHE A 27 -29.44 -0.42 5.22
CA PHE A 27 -30.31 0.23 6.18
C PHE A 27 -31.11 1.37 5.54
N VAL A 28 -30.43 2.26 4.79
CA VAL A 28 -31.09 3.38 4.09
C VAL A 28 -32.06 2.88 3.03
N LEU A 29 -31.68 1.89 2.22
CA LEU A 29 -32.57 1.29 1.21
C LEU A 29 -33.81 0.65 1.83
N SER A 30 -33.65 -0.03 2.96
CA SER A 30 -34.78 -0.67 3.66
C SER A 30 -35.75 0.39 4.18
N LEU A 31 -35.23 1.49 4.74
CA LEU A 31 -36.07 2.58 5.22
C LEU A 31 -36.80 3.29 4.08
N ASP A 32 -36.10 3.60 2.98
CA ASP A 32 -36.72 4.18 1.79
C ASP A 32 -37.86 3.30 1.25
N SER A 33 -37.63 1.98 1.17
CA SER A 33 -38.65 1.01 0.74
C SER A 33 -39.88 0.99 1.66
N ILE A 34 -39.69 1.12 2.98
CA ILE A 34 -40.79 1.19 3.96
C ILE A 34 -41.58 2.49 3.78
N PHE A 35 -40.91 3.63 3.62
CA PHE A 35 -41.58 4.90 3.36
C PHE A 35 -42.39 4.87 2.07
N GLN A 36 -41.91 4.14 1.04
CA GLN A 36 -42.63 3.99 -0.23
C GLN A 36 -43.89 3.14 -0.05
N ALA A 37 -43.77 2.01 0.65
CA ALA A 37 -44.89 1.12 0.93
C ALA A 37 -46.01 1.78 1.74
N GLN A 38 -45.67 2.72 2.62
CA GLN A 38 -46.64 3.43 3.47
C GLN A 38 -47.19 4.72 2.85
N SER A 39 -46.82 5.04 1.58
CA SER A 39 -47.20 6.30 0.91
C SER A 39 -46.87 7.56 1.73
N LEU A 40 -45.85 7.50 2.58
CA LEU A 40 -45.47 8.58 3.49
C LEU A 40 -44.65 9.69 2.83
N TYR A 41 -44.40 9.60 1.52
CA TYR A 41 -43.77 10.69 0.79
C TYR A 41 -44.73 11.87 0.68
N VAL A 42 -44.50 12.87 1.53
CA VAL A 42 -45.05 14.21 1.31
C VAL A 42 -44.47 14.73 -0.01
N ALA A 43 -45.31 15.30 -0.88
CA ALA A 43 -44.92 15.75 -2.23
C ALA A 43 -43.67 16.67 -2.25
N ASP A 44 -43.38 17.39 -1.15
CA ASP A 44 -42.17 18.20 -0.97
C ASP A 44 -40.88 17.39 -0.73
N ILE A 45 -40.97 16.24 -0.06
CA ILE A 45 -39.83 15.33 0.18
C ILE A 45 -39.56 14.46 -1.05
N ALA A 46 -40.59 14.17 -1.86
CA ALA A 46 -40.47 13.48 -3.15
C ALA A 46 -39.75 14.33 -4.24
N SER A 47 -39.29 15.53 -3.90
CA SER A 47 -38.54 16.42 -4.78
C SER A 47 -37.14 15.90 -5.14
N ASN A 48 -36.45 16.62 -6.05
CA ASN A 48 -35.03 16.41 -6.43
C ASN A 48 -34.04 16.33 -5.23
N ARG A 49 -34.49 16.59 -3.99
CA ARG A 49 -33.66 16.56 -2.78
C ARG A 49 -33.66 15.21 -2.06
N LEU A 50 -34.57 14.28 -2.37
CA LEU A 50 -34.62 12.96 -1.74
C LEU A 50 -33.28 12.20 -1.82
N PRO A 51 -32.59 12.12 -2.97
CA PRO A 51 -31.32 11.41 -3.06
C PRO A 51 -30.23 12.01 -2.16
N LEU A 52 -30.22 13.33 -1.97
CA LEU A 52 -29.28 14.01 -1.08
C LEU A 52 -29.53 13.63 0.38
N TYR A 53 -30.80 13.60 0.82
CA TYR A 53 -31.14 13.22 2.20
C TYR A 53 -30.77 11.77 2.49
N LEU A 54 -31.08 10.84 1.57
CA LEU A 54 -30.68 9.43 1.71
C LEU A 54 -29.15 9.28 1.76
N THR A 55 -28.43 10.05 0.95
CA THR A 55 -26.95 10.07 0.94
C THR A 55 -26.38 10.55 2.28
N LEU A 56 -26.90 11.67 2.82
CA LEU A 56 -26.46 12.20 4.12
C LEU A 56 -26.81 11.25 5.27
N MET A 57 -27.95 10.55 5.17
CA MET A 57 -28.35 9.54 6.14
C MET A 57 -27.42 8.33 6.11
N GLN A 58 -27.04 7.84 4.93
CA GLN A 58 -26.03 6.80 4.78
C GLN A 58 -24.70 7.25 5.38
N ALA A 59 -24.25 8.47 5.06
CA ALA A 59 -23.02 9.06 5.57
C ALA A 59 -23.00 9.10 7.11
N GLY A 60 -24.07 9.65 7.71
CA GLY A 60 -24.20 9.75 9.16
C GLY A 60 -24.24 8.38 9.84
N PHE A 61 -25.01 7.45 9.30
CA PHE A 61 -25.11 6.11 9.88
C PHE A 61 -23.79 5.32 9.75
N ALA A 62 -23.09 5.43 8.62
CA ALA A 62 -21.76 4.85 8.45
C ALA A 62 -20.73 5.44 9.44
N VAL A 63 -20.77 6.75 9.69
CA VAL A 63 -19.93 7.41 10.72
C VAL A 63 -20.22 6.87 12.12
N CYS A 64 -21.51 6.71 12.47
CA CYS A 64 -21.93 6.13 13.74
C CYS A 64 -21.41 4.69 13.90
N LEU A 65 -21.57 3.86 12.88
CA LEU A 65 -21.05 2.49 12.88
C LEU A 65 -19.52 2.45 13.00
N ALA A 66 -18.80 3.33 12.30
CA ALA A 66 -17.34 3.43 12.41
C ALA A 66 -16.86 3.89 13.80
N TYR A 67 -17.64 4.77 14.45
CA TYR A 67 -17.40 5.16 15.85
C TYR A 67 -17.61 3.98 16.80
N VAL A 68 -18.72 3.24 16.66
CA VAL A 68 -19.04 2.05 17.47
C VAL A 68 -18.02 0.93 17.26
N ALA A 69 -17.52 0.77 16.03
CA ALA A 69 -16.50 -0.19 15.67
C ALA A 69 -15.06 0.25 16.07
N ASN A 70 -14.93 1.36 16.79
CA ASN A 70 -13.66 1.90 17.30
C ASN A 70 -12.60 2.11 16.21
N MET A 71 -13.03 2.46 14.99
CA MET A 71 -12.10 2.79 13.91
C MET A 71 -11.39 4.12 14.21
N ALA A 72 -10.15 4.24 13.71
CA ALA A 72 -9.37 5.47 13.82
C ALA A 72 -10.15 6.68 13.27
N LYS A 73 -9.94 7.87 13.87
CA LYS A 73 -10.73 9.07 13.58
C LYS A 73 -10.81 9.42 12.09
N TRP A 74 -9.76 9.18 11.32
CA TRP A 74 -9.72 9.45 9.89
C TRP A 74 -10.68 8.59 9.06
N TRP A 75 -10.99 7.37 9.49
CA TRP A 75 -12.00 6.53 8.84
C TRP A 75 -13.39 7.15 8.88
N ARG A 76 -13.71 7.92 9.93
CA ARG A 76 -15.01 8.59 10.06
C ARG A 76 -15.18 9.64 8.95
N TRP A 77 -14.12 10.39 8.65
CA TRP A 77 -14.13 11.32 7.51
C TRP A 77 -14.34 10.59 6.19
N ILE A 78 -13.66 9.47 5.96
CA ILE A 78 -13.87 8.65 4.76
C ILE A 78 -15.32 8.16 4.69
N HIS A 79 -15.88 7.68 5.80
CA HIS A 79 -17.27 7.19 5.84
C HIS A 79 -18.30 8.28 5.53
N PHE A 80 -18.04 9.50 5.97
CA PHE A 80 -18.90 10.64 5.65
C PHE A 80 -18.79 11.05 4.19
N PHE A 81 -17.56 11.28 3.70
CA PHE A 81 -17.34 11.82 2.37
C PHE A 81 -17.58 10.81 1.25
N PHE A 82 -17.37 9.51 1.47
CA PHE A 82 -17.54 8.49 0.43
C PHE A 82 -18.92 8.50 -0.26
N PRO A 83 -20.07 8.33 0.45
CA PRO A 83 -21.37 8.37 -0.19
C PRO A 83 -21.69 9.75 -0.80
N VAL A 84 -21.26 10.84 -0.15
CA VAL A 84 -21.41 12.21 -0.68
C VAL A 84 -20.67 12.37 -2.00
N SER A 85 -19.43 11.89 -2.10
CA SER A 85 -18.65 11.92 -3.34
C SER A 85 -19.30 11.09 -4.44
N VAL A 86 -19.81 9.89 -4.12
CA VAL A 86 -20.54 9.05 -5.09
C VAL A 86 -21.77 9.77 -5.63
N TRP A 87 -22.56 10.41 -4.77
CA TRP A 87 -23.73 11.18 -5.19
C TRP A 87 -23.37 12.41 -6.04
N VAL A 88 -22.31 13.15 -5.69
CA VAL A 88 -21.83 14.29 -6.50
C VAL A 88 -21.35 13.80 -7.86
N MET A 89 -20.56 12.72 -7.90
CA MET A 89 -20.05 12.13 -9.13
C MET A 89 -21.20 11.61 -10.01
N SER A 90 -22.29 11.10 -9.43
CA SER A 90 -23.46 10.66 -10.20
C SER A 90 -24.22 11.81 -10.87
N GLN A 91 -24.00 13.06 -10.44
CA GLN A 91 -24.58 14.23 -11.13
C GLN A 91 -23.76 14.64 -12.36
N TRP A 92 -22.55 14.11 -12.52
CA TRP A 92 -21.70 14.41 -13.67
C TRP A 92 -22.08 13.49 -14.83
N GLN A 93 -22.16 14.06 -16.04
CA GLN A 93 -22.41 13.33 -17.29
C GLN A 93 -21.14 12.60 -17.80
N ILE A 94 -20.34 12.04 -16.89
CA ILE A 94 -19.11 11.32 -17.20
C ILE A 94 -19.46 9.83 -17.33
N SER A 95 -18.96 9.20 -18.40
CA SER A 95 -19.15 7.76 -18.59
C SER A 95 -18.54 6.96 -17.44
N ASN A 96 -19.29 5.96 -16.95
CA ASN A 96 -18.86 5.04 -15.90
C ASN A 96 -17.54 4.32 -16.22
N THR A 97 -17.21 4.20 -17.52
CA THR A 97 -15.94 3.65 -17.98
C THR A 97 -14.73 4.42 -17.43
N PHE A 98 -14.81 5.75 -17.32
CA PHE A 98 -13.72 6.55 -16.76
C PHE A 98 -13.50 6.27 -15.27
N TYR A 99 -14.57 6.14 -14.50
CA TYR A 99 -14.48 5.76 -13.09
C TYR A 99 -13.89 4.36 -12.92
N LEU A 100 -14.31 3.42 -13.77
CA LEU A 100 -13.76 2.07 -13.78
C LEU A 100 -12.26 2.07 -14.14
N ILE A 101 -11.84 2.82 -15.16
CA ILE A 101 -10.43 2.95 -15.53
C ILE A 101 -9.63 3.55 -14.36
N GLY A 102 -10.11 4.65 -13.78
CA GLY A 102 -9.45 5.28 -12.63
C GLY A 102 -9.34 4.34 -11.43
N PHE A 103 -10.38 3.56 -11.16
CA PHE A 103 -10.38 2.52 -10.13
C PHE A 103 -9.35 1.42 -10.45
N LEU A 104 -9.34 0.87 -11.66
CA LEU A 104 -8.41 -0.18 -12.06
C LEU A 104 -6.95 0.31 -12.05
N LEU A 105 -6.70 1.54 -12.47
CA LEU A 105 -5.37 2.16 -12.37
C LEU A 105 -4.94 2.30 -10.91
N SER A 106 -5.81 2.86 -10.06
CA SER A 106 -5.54 3.01 -8.62
C SER A 106 -5.34 1.66 -7.94
N LEU A 107 -6.18 0.67 -8.26
CA LEU A 107 -6.07 -0.68 -7.76
C LEU A 107 -4.77 -1.33 -8.22
N SER A 108 -4.38 -1.20 -9.49
CA SER A 108 -3.13 -1.77 -10.00
C SER A 108 -1.88 -1.11 -9.41
N LEU A 109 -1.96 0.18 -9.03
CA LEU A 109 -0.90 0.93 -8.37
C LEU A 109 -0.78 0.59 -6.88
N TYR A 110 -1.91 0.39 -6.19
CA TYR A 110 -1.98 0.13 -4.74
C TYR A 110 -2.48 -1.29 -4.41
N TRP A 111 -2.17 -2.24 -5.30
CA TRP A 111 -2.74 -3.60 -5.40
C TRP A 111 -3.00 -4.30 -4.08
N THR A 112 -2.05 -4.26 -3.16
CA THR A 112 -2.15 -4.96 -1.86
C THR A 112 -1.98 -4.04 -0.66
N THR A 113 -1.91 -2.72 -0.85
CA THR A 113 -1.70 -1.74 0.23
C THR A 113 -2.73 -1.88 1.35
N PHE A 114 -3.98 -2.21 1.01
CA PHE A 114 -5.05 -2.43 1.99
C PHE A 114 -4.83 -3.66 2.90
N ARG A 115 -3.92 -4.57 2.54
CA ARG A 115 -3.51 -5.74 3.32
C ARG A 115 -2.11 -5.60 3.91
N THR A 116 -1.13 -5.25 3.08
CA THR A 116 0.31 -5.20 3.42
C THR A 116 0.69 -3.92 4.15
N GLN A 117 -0.09 -2.84 3.99
CA GLN A 117 0.23 -1.51 4.50
C GLN A 117 1.58 -1.00 3.99
N VAL A 118 1.94 -1.39 2.75
CA VAL A 118 3.12 -0.91 2.03
C VAL A 118 2.64 -0.14 0.79
N PRO A 119 2.42 1.18 0.90
CA PRO A 119 2.09 2.02 -0.24
C PRO A 119 3.31 2.23 -1.15
N PHE A 120 3.05 2.55 -2.42
CA PHE A 120 4.11 2.91 -3.36
C PHE A 120 4.71 4.28 -2.98
N TYR A 121 5.99 4.26 -2.56
CA TYR A 121 6.83 5.44 -2.40
C TYR A 121 8.19 5.19 -3.04
N PRO A 122 8.60 5.97 -4.06
CA PRO A 122 9.92 5.78 -4.66
C PRO A 122 11.01 6.25 -3.69
N SER A 123 12.12 5.51 -3.67
CA SER A 123 13.35 5.98 -3.01
C SER A 123 14.01 7.10 -3.84
N MET A 124 14.89 7.87 -3.20
CA MET A 124 15.52 9.03 -3.82
C MET A 124 16.93 8.68 -4.36
N PRO A 125 17.46 9.39 -5.37
CA PRO A 125 18.79 9.13 -5.92
C PRO A 125 19.92 9.07 -4.88
N ILE A 126 19.85 9.87 -3.82
CA ILE A 126 20.82 9.83 -2.71
C ILE A 126 20.84 8.48 -2.01
N VAL A 127 19.68 7.79 -1.89
CA VAL A 127 19.57 6.45 -1.33
C VAL A 127 20.31 5.46 -2.23
N TRP A 128 20.10 5.54 -3.54
CA TRP A 128 20.72 4.63 -4.51
C TRP A 128 22.24 4.76 -4.48
N GLN A 129 22.74 5.99 -4.36
CA GLN A 129 24.17 6.28 -4.20
C GLN A 129 24.74 5.68 -2.91
N GLN A 130 24.04 5.79 -1.78
CA GLN A 130 24.48 5.17 -0.53
C GLN A 130 24.43 3.64 -0.59
N VAL A 131 23.44 3.05 -1.26
CA VAL A 131 23.41 1.59 -1.48
C VAL A 131 24.60 1.14 -2.34
N LEU A 132 25.00 1.93 -3.35
CA LEU A 132 26.18 1.65 -4.17
C LEU A 132 27.48 1.63 -3.36
N THR A 133 27.62 2.47 -2.32
CA THR A 133 28.84 2.48 -1.49
C THR A 133 28.97 1.22 -0.62
N LEU A 134 27.87 0.50 -0.38
CA LEU A 134 27.87 -0.78 0.33
C LEU A 134 28.39 -1.94 -0.54
N ILE A 135 28.49 -1.75 -1.87
CA ILE A 135 28.93 -2.80 -2.78
C ILE A 135 30.46 -2.72 -2.97
N PRO A 136 31.27 -3.71 -2.53
CA PRO A 136 32.72 -3.68 -2.66
C PRO A 136 33.15 -3.54 -4.13
N GLN A 137 34.22 -2.77 -4.35
CA GLN A 137 34.70 -2.42 -5.69
C GLN A 137 35.15 -3.64 -6.52
N TYR A 138 35.69 -4.68 -5.87
CA TYR A 138 36.31 -5.82 -6.53
C TYR A 138 35.55 -7.14 -6.32
N GLN A 139 34.29 -7.06 -5.88
CA GLN A 139 33.45 -8.23 -5.65
C GLN A 139 32.08 -8.01 -6.28
N SER A 140 31.68 -8.96 -7.13
CA SER A 140 30.31 -9.04 -7.65
C SER A 140 29.37 -9.50 -6.53
N MET A 141 28.18 -8.91 -6.48
CA MET A 141 27.11 -9.32 -5.59
C MET A 141 25.86 -9.71 -6.35
N ARG A 142 25.05 -10.55 -5.72
CA ARG A 142 23.66 -10.77 -6.07
C ARG A 142 22.75 -9.93 -5.16
N ILE A 143 22.04 -8.99 -5.76
CA ILE A 143 21.28 -7.95 -5.09
C ILE A 143 19.80 -8.11 -5.42
N ILE A 144 18.92 -7.97 -4.43
CA ILE A 144 17.46 -7.93 -4.62
C ILE A 144 16.88 -6.65 -4.02
N ASP A 145 16.05 -5.98 -4.82
CA ASP A 145 15.19 -4.87 -4.40
C ASP A 145 13.77 -5.41 -4.11
N ILE A 146 13.39 -5.52 -2.84
CA ILE A 146 12.09 -6.04 -2.41
C ILE A 146 11.06 -4.90 -2.29
N GLY A 147 10.04 -4.92 -3.15
CA GLY A 147 9.19 -3.75 -3.39
C GLY A 147 9.82 -2.78 -4.37
N SER A 148 10.38 -3.31 -5.47
CA SER A 148 11.20 -2.56 -6.44
C SER A 148 10.47 -1.42 -7.16
N GLY A 149 9.15 -1.32 -7.05
CA GLY A 149 8.36 -0.23 -7.61
C GLY A 149 8.55 -0.10 -9.12
N LEU A 150 8.90 1.09 -9.59
CA LEU A 150 9.16 1.36 -11.01
C LEU A 150 10.57 0.93 -11.46
N GLY A 151 11.35 0.34 -10.56
CA GLY A 151 12.67 -0.21 -10.84
C GLY A 151 13.82 0.81 -10.86
N ASP A 152 13.61 2.03 -10.37
CA ASP A 152 14.60 3.12 -10.46
C ASP A 152 15.94 2.77 -9.82
N MET A 153 15.93 2.34 -8.55
CA MET A 153 17.14 1.97 -7.83
C MET A 153 17.81 0.76 -8.48
N SER A 154 17.04 -0.31 -8.72
CA SER A 154 17.55 -1.54 -9.33
C SER A 154 18.27 -1.28 -10.66
N MET A 155 17.66 -0.49 -11.56
CA MET A 155 18.29 -0.13 -12.84
C MET A 155 19.51 0.77 -12.65
N HIS A 156 19.48 1.70 -11.69
CA HIS A 156 20.63 2.55 -11.38
C HIS A 156 21.84 1.73 -10.88
N ILE A 157 21.59 0.76 -10.00
CA ILE A 157 22.63 -0.14 -9.50
C ILE A 157 23.20 -0.98 -10.64
N ALA A 158 22.35 -1.60 -11.46
CA ALA A 158 22.80 -2.42 -12.60
C ALA A 158 23.60 -1.62 -13.66
N GLU A 159 23.29 -0.33 -13.83
CA GLU A 159 24.05 0.56 -14.70
C GLU A 159 25.45 0.85 -14.14
N LYS A 160 25.55 1.13 -12.83
CA LYS A 160 26.82 1.49 -12.18
C LYS A 160 27.70 0.28 -11.83
N ARG A 161 27.09 -0.88 -11.64
CA ARG A 161 27.73 -2.15 -11.27
C ARG A 161 27.31 -3.27 -12.24
N PRO A 162 27.77 -3.21 -13.51
CA PRO A 162 27.42 -4.20 -14.53
C PRO A 162 27.99 -5.60 -14.24
N ASP A 163 28.90 -5.71 -13.28
CA ASP A 163 29.46 -6.95 -12.74
C ASP A 163 28.52 -7.65 -11.75
N CYS A 164 27.57 -6.92 -11.15
CA CYS A 164 26.61 -7.45 -10.17
C CYS A 164 25.35 -8.01 -10.85
N PHE A 165 24.68 -8.92 -10.15
CA PHE A 165 23.38 -9.45 -10.54
C PHE A 165 22.29 -8.74 -9.76
N VAL A 166 21.42 -8.00 -10.43
CA VAL A 166 20.35 -7.23 -9.78
C VAL A 166 19.00 -7.83 -10.17
N ASP A 167 18.28 -8.32 -9.17
CA ASP A 167 16.88 -8.75 -9.27
C ASP A 167 15.98 -7.66 -8.62
N GLY A 168 14.74 -7.55 -9.07
CA GLY A 168 13.72 -6.73 -8.41
C GLY A 168 12.41 -7.50 -8.31
N VAL A 169 11.75 -7.45 -7.15
CA VAL A 169 10.41 -8.05 -6.97
C VAL A 169 9.41 -6.97 -6.60
N GLU A 170 8.23 -7.02 -7.22
CA GLU A 170 7.16 -6.07 -6.96
C GLU A 170 5.82 -6.82 -6.96
N VAL A 171 4.96 -6.51 -5.99
CA VAL A 171 3.65 -7.17 -5.84
C VAL A 171 2.55 -6.41 -6.60
N ALA A 172 2.74 -5.12 -6.84
CA ALA A 172 1.81 -4.26 -7.55
C ALA A 172 1.97 -4.41 -9.08
N PRO A 173 0.94 -4.86 -9.82
CA PRO A 173 1.04 -5.13 -11.25
C PRO A 173 1.45 -3.94 -12.09
N LEU A 174 0.97 -2.73 -11.77
CA LEU A 174 1.30 -1.55 -12.58
C LEU A 174 2.76 -1.10 -12.38
N PRO A 175 3.26 -0.91 -11.14
CA PRO A 175 4.68 -0.63 -10.94
C PRO A 175 5.61 -1.67 -11.56
N TRP A 176 5.30 -2.97 -11.38
CA TRP A 176 6.05 -4.06 -12.02
C TRP A 176 6.04 -3.96 -13.56
N LEU A 177 4.87 -3.74 -14.17
CA LEU A 177 4.78 -3.65 -15.62
C LEU A 177 5.62 -2.46 -16.14
N VAL A 178 5.55 -1.32 -15.45
CA VAL A 178 6.37 -0.14 -15.77
C VAL A 178 7.86 -0.45 -15.62
N SER A 179 8.28 -1.15 -14.56
CA SER A 179 9.69 -1.50 -14.38
C SER A 179 10.22 -2.44 -15.48
N VAL A 180 9.43 -3.43 -15.89
CA VAL A 180 9.76 -4.33 -17.01
C VAL A 180 9.89 -3.56 -18.33
N VAL A 181 8.93 -2.69 -18.65
CA VAL A 181 8.97 -1.88 -19.88
C VAL A 181 10.18 -0.95 -19.88
N ARG A 182 10.41 -0.23 -18.78
CA ARG A 182 11.56 0.67 -18.63
C ARG A 182 12.89 -0.08 -18.73
N SER A 183 12.99 -1.26 -18.12
CA SER A 183 14.17 -2.13 -18.19
C SER A 183 14.50 -2.47 -19.64
N ARG A 184 13.50 -2.89 -20.42
CA ARG A 184 13.65 -3.23 -21.85
C ARG A 184 14.06 -2.02 -22.70
N LEU A 185 13.42 -0.86 -22.49
CA LEU A 185 13.74 0.36 -23.21
C LEU A 185 15.17 0.87 -22.94
N LYS A 186 15.69 0.60 -21.74
CA LYS A 186 17.05 0.96 -21.33
C LYS A 186 18.09 -0.14 -21.58
N SER A 187 17.69 -1.28 -22.14
CA SER A 187 18.54 -2.48 -22.27
C SER A 187 19.20 -2.88 -20.94
N SER A 188 18.49 -2.68 -19.82
CA SER A 188 19.00 -3.00 -18.49
C SER A 188 19.01 -4.51 -18.27
N LYS A 189 20.00 -5.01 -17.53
CA LYS A 189 20.14 -6.44 -17.18
C LYS A 189 19.31 -6.84 -15.96
N VAL A 190 18.54 -5.92 -15.37
CA VAL A 190 17.74 -6.20 -14.18
C VAL A 190 16.61 -7.17 -14.50
N ASN A 191 16.45 -8.17 -13.65
CA ASN A 191 15.36 -9.12 -13.72
C ASN A 191 14.21 -8.75 -12.77
N PHE A 192 13.16 -8.15 -13.32
CA PHE A 192 11.96 -7.77 -12.57
C PHE A 192 10.91 -8.87 -12.56
N ARG A 193 10.41 -9.23 -11.38
CA ARG A 193 9.40 -10.28 -11.18
C ARG A 193 8.17 -9.73 -10.48
N LEU A 194 6.99 -10.11 -10.97
CA LEU A 194 5.72 -9.88 -10.28
C LEU A 194 5.60 -10.94 -9.19
N GLY A 195 5.55 -10.54 -7.92
CA GLY A 195 5.46 -11.49 -6.84
C GLY A 195 5.57 -10.89 -5.45
N ASP A 196 5.34 -11.76 -4.47
CA ASP A 196 5.54 -11.45 -3.06
C ASP A 196 6.97 -11.85 -2.65
N TYR A 197 7.71 -10.94 -2.01
CA TYR A 197 9.06 -11.22 -1.52
C TYR A 197 9.08 -12.33 -0.46
N HIS A 198 7.97 -12.59 0.22
CA HIS A 198 7.86 -13.70 1.18
C HIS A 198 8.18 -15.06 0.54
N ALA A 199 7.86 -15.24 -0.74
CA ALA A 199 8.11 -16.48 -1.49
C ALA A 199 9.54 -16.61 -2.02
N LEU A 200 10.36 -15.55 -1.95
CA LEU A 200 11.76 -15.60 -2.38
C LEU A 200 12.62 -16.35 -1.38
N ASP A 201 13.64 -17.06 -1.86
CA ASP A 201 14.69 -17.61 -1.00
C ASP A 201 15.82 -16.58 -0.84
N PHE A 202 15.89 -15.98 0.35
CA PHE A 202 16.88 -14.95 0.67
C PHE A 202 18.32 -15.49 0.75
N ALA A 203 18.49 -16.81 0.83
CA ALA A 203 19.82 -17.43 0.82
C ALA A 203 20.57 -17.21 -0.51
N ASN A 204 19.89 -16.74 -1.57
CA ASN A 204 20.49 -16.49 -2.88
C ASN A 204 21.08 -15.08 -3.02
N TYR A 205 20.91 -14.20 -2.03
CA TYR A 205 21.24 -12.78 -2.16
C TYR A 205 22.30 -12.37 -1.14
N ASP A 206 23.30 -11.63 -1.63
CA ASP A 206 24.35 -11.01 -0.80
C ASP A 206 23.88 -9.67 -0.22
N LEU A 207 22.94 -8.99 -0.91
CA LEU A 207 22.30 -7.76 -0.45
C LEU A 207 20.79 -7.81 -0.71
N VAL A 208 19.99 -7.57 0.33
CA VAL A 208 18.54 -7.39 0.26
C VAL A 208 18.24 -5.94 0.62
N PHE A 209 17.71 -5.16 -0.31
CA PHE A 209 17.26 -3.78 -0.07
C PHE A 209 15.75 -3.73 0.11
N ALA A 210 15.29 -2.98 1.12
CA ALA A 210 13.89 -2.80 1.46
C ALA A 210 13.52 -1.33 1.66
N TYR A 211 12.43 -0.89 1.03
CA TYR A 211 11.71 0.33 1.42
C TYR A 211 10.22 0.02 1.50
N LEU A 212 9.82 -0.56 2.64
CA LEU A 212 8.49 -1.13 2.86
C LEU A 212 7.64 -0.24 3.77
N SER A 213 7.38 -0.71 5.00
CA SER A 213 6.70 0.04 6.05
C SER A 213 7.04 -0.59 7.42
N PRO A 214 6.77 0.12 8.54
CA PRO A 214 7.05 -0.42 9.87
C PRO A 214 6.34 -1.75 10.15
N ALA A 215 5.16 -1.96 9.57
CA ALA A 215 4.37 -3.19 9.74
C ALA A 215 5.05 -4.43 9.12
N ALA A 216 5.90 -4.25 8.11
CA ALA A 216 6.59 -5.35 7.44
C ALA A 216 7.93 -5.73 8.09
N MET A 217 8.53 -4.83 8.86
CA MET A 217 9.93 -4.95 9.32
C MET A 217 10.18 -6.16 10.21
N THR A 218 9.26 -6.49 11.13
CA THR A 218 9.41 -7.68 12.00
C THR A 218 9.45 -8.98 11.19
N GLY A 219 8.55 -9.13 10.22
CA GLY A 219 8.52 -10.33 9.36
C GLY A 219 9.70 -10.39 8.41
N LEU A 220 10.15 -9.22 7.90
CA LEU A 220 11.35 -9.11 7.10
C LEU A 220 12.58 -9.58 7.88
N TRP A 221 12.73 -9.13 9.14
CA TRP A 221 13.85 -9.52 9.99
C TRP A 221 13.89 -11.01 10.28
N GLN A 222 12.75 -11.60 10.66
CA GLN A 222 12.64 -13.05 10.89
C GLN A 222 13.07 -13.86 9.67
N LYS A 223 12.63 -13.43 8.47
CA LYS A 223 13.01 -14.07 7.21
C LYS A 223 14.51 -13.89 6.91
N ALA A 224 15.05 -12.70 7.12
CA ALA A 224 16.46 -12.41 6.92
C ALA A 224 17.35 -13.28 7.81
N GLN A 225 17.09 -13.33 9.12
CA GLN A 225 17.84 -14.19 10.04
C GLN A 225 17.76 -15.68 9.69
N ALA A 226 16.60 -16.15 9.23
CA ALA A 226 16.38 -17.55 8.95
C ALA A 226 17.05 -18.02 7.63
N GLN A 227 17.25 -17.12 6.66
CA GLN A 227 17.57 -17.50 5.28
C GLN A 227 18.83 -16.84 4.72
N MET A 228 19.15 -15.61 5.11
CA MET A 228 20.33 -14.93 4.56
C MET A 228 21.61 -15.58 5.07
N ARG A 229 22.65 -15.56 4.23
CA ARG A 229 23.95 -16.13 4.57
C ARG A 229 24.71 -15.20 5.53
N PRO A 230 25.53 -15.74 6.44
CA PRO A 230 26.44 -14.93 7.24
C PRO A 230 27.30 -14.04 6.35
N GLY A 231 27.37 -12.75 6.68
CA GLY A 231 28.04 -11.71 5.93
C GLY A 231 27.17 -10.96 4.91
N ALA A 232 25.97 -11.46 4.60
CA ALA A 232 25.03 -10.76 3.72
C ALA A 232 24.44 -9.51 4.39
N LEU A 233 24.01 -8.56 3.56
CA LEU A 233 23.53 -7.25 4.01
C LEU A 233 22.02 -7.13 3.83
N LEU A 234 21.30 -6.89 4.93
CA LEU A 234 19.94 -6.37 4.89
C LEU A 234 20.01 -4.84 5.00
N VAL A 235 19.45 -4.14 4.03
CA VAL A 235 19.47 -2.69 3.94
C VAL A 235 18.04 -2.17 3.92
N SER A 236 17.68 -1.29 4.86
CA SER A 236 16.34 -0.71 4.95
C SER A 236 16.41 0.81 4.90
N TYR A 237 15.57 1.41 4.06
CA TYR A 237 15.41 2.85 3.98
C TYR A 237 14.28 3.33 4.90
N GLU A 238 14.59 4.30 5.77
CA GLU A 238 13.73 4.93 6.80
C GLU A 238 13.23 4.05 7.94
N PHE A 239 13.05 2.74 7.72
CA PHE A 239 12.44 1.86 8.69
C PHE A 239 13.46 1.00 9.43
N GLU A 240 13.53 1.15 10.75
CA GLU A 240 14.33 0.32 11.63
C GLU A 240 13.67 -1.03 11.95
N ILE A 241 14.44 -1.95 12.54
CA ILE A 241 13.95 -3.19 13.12
C ILE A 241 13.92 -3.01 14.64
N ASN A 242 12.73 -3.05 15.23
CA ASN A 242 12.56 -2.81 16.66
C ASN A 242 13.41 -3.76 17.51
N GLY A 243 14.25 -3.18 18.36
CA GLY A 243 15.10 -3.94 19.29
C GLY A 243 16.33 -4.58 18.67
N VAL A 244 16.69 -4.22 17.43
CA VAL A 244 17.86 -4.77 16.74
C VAL A 244 18.76 -3.63 16.26
N GLU A 245 19.93 -3.50 16.88
CA GLU A 245 20.89 -2.48 16.48
C GLU A 245 21.47 -2.75 15.08
N PRO A 246 21.46 -1.75 14.18
CA PRO A 246 22.08 -1.86 12.87
C PRO A 246 23.61 -1.86 12.96
N THR A 247 24.25 -2.61 12.08
CA THR A 247 25.71 -2.60 11.90
C THR A 247 26.20 -1.24 11.39
N GLN A 248 25.42 -0.57 10.54
CA GLN A 248 25.71 0.79 10.07
C GLN A 248 24.42 1.62 10.00
N LEU A 249 24.54 2.88 10.40
CA LEU A 249 23.51 3.91 10.29
C LEU A 249 24.04 5.02 9.39
N ILE A 250 23.46 5.16 8.21
CA ILE A 250 23.91 6.16 7.23
C ILE A 250 22.84 7.26 7.13
N PRO A 251 23.13 8.48 7.61
CA PRO A 251 22.20 9.60 7.50
C PRO A 251 22.07 10.10 6.06
N LEU A 252 20.85 10.43 5.66
CA LEU A 252 20.53 10.93 4.32
C LEU A 252 20.08 12.39 4.41
N GLY A 253 20.92 13.32 3.92
CA GLY A 253 20.61 14.76 3.91
C GLY A 253 20.39 15.32 5.32
N ASP A 254 19.23 15.94 5.56
CA ASP A 254 18.84 16.66 6.80
C ASP A 254 18.67 15.78 8.06
N HIS A 255 19.33 14.62 8.12
CA HIS A 255 19.39 13.68 9.26
C HIS A 255 18.05 13.07 9.74
N LYS A 256 16.91 13.40 9.14
CA LYS A 256 15.61 12.79 9.48
C LYS A 256 15.39 11.42 8.86
N LYS A 257 16.07 11.14 7.75
CA LYS A 257 15.94 9.91 6.99
C LYS A 257 17.25 9.15 7.10
N MET A 258 17.15 7.87 7.41
CA MET A 258 18.29 7.00 7.65
C MET A 258 18.26 5.81 6.70
N LEU A 259 19.43 5.33 6.32
CA LEU A 259 19.62 4.01 5.74
C LEU A 259 20.20 3.11 6.85
N TYR A 260 19.44 2.09 7.21
CA TYR A 260 19.82 1.10 8.21
C TYR A 260 20.44 -0.10 7.51
N VAL A 261 21.58 -0.56 8.00
CA VAL A 261 22.30 -1.70 7.44
C VAL A 261 22.55 -2.71 8.54
N TRP A 262 22.06 -3.94 8.37
CA TRP A 262 22.39 -5.09 9.21
C TRP A 262 23.20 -6.09 8.41
N LYS A 263 24.36 -6.47 8.95
CA LYS A 263 25.13 -7.61 8.47
C LYS A 263 24.68 -8.85 9.25
N ILE A 264 24.13 -9.84 8.54
CA ILE A 264 23.70 -11.14 9.08
C ILE A 264 24.92 -11.94 9.53
#